data_AF-A0A1S3GXI2-F1
#
_entry.id   AF-A0A1S3GXI2-F1
#
_cell.length_a   1.000
_cell.length_b   1.000
_cell.length_c   1.000
_cell.angle_alpha   90.00
_cell.angle_beta   90.00
_cell.angle_gamma   90.00
#
_symmetry.space_group_name_H-M   'P 1'
#
loop_
_entity.id
_entity.type
_entity.pdbx_description
1 polymer ?
#
loop_
_entity_poly.entity_id
_entity_poly.type
_entity_poly.pdbx_seq_one_letter_code
_entity_poly.pdbx_strand_id
1 'polypeptide(L)'
;RVLDELLQTCVEPRDCPVCEVSGRRLAPGRKVTLNPEDPARCQTWYPPRSRPPAGRVCGLCGNFDGVQNNDLTSSSLRVEEDPVDFGNSWKVSAQCADARKAPLGMAPTLCGGDLDRQSVADSSCRILTSDLFHACNQLVDPEPYLDVCVYDTCSCESVGDCACFCDTIAAYAHACAQQGQVVAWRTPTLCPQSCEDRNARENGYECEWRYNSCAPACPITCQHPEPLACPVQCVEGCHAHCPP
;
A
#
# COMPACT_ATOMS: atom_id res chain seq x y z
N ARG A 1 -20.55 -3.99 -13.02
CA ARG A 1 -19.30 -4.53 -13.60
C ARG A 1 -18.22 -4.29 -12.55
N VAL A 2 -17.29 -5.22 -12.30
CA VAL A 2 -16.32 -5.13 -11.18
C VAL A 2 -14.91 -5.22 -11.71
N LEU A 3 -13.96 -4.72 -10.95
CA LEU A 3 -12.57 -4.99 -11.19
C LEU A 3 -11.94 -6.14 -10.56
N ASP A 4 -11.02 -6.60 -11.38
CA ASP A 4 -9.78 -7.13 -10.94
C ASP A 4 -8.65 -6.09 -11.16
N GLU A 5 -8.21 -5.46 -10.07
CA GLU A 5 -7.11 -4.48 -10.04
C GLU A 5 -5.77 -5.08 -10.52
N LEU A 6 -5.67 -6.41 -10.58
CA LEU A 6 -4.46 -7.11 -11.01
C LEU A 6 -4.54 -7.61 -12.48
N LEU A 7 -5.74 -7.70 -13.09
CA LEU A 7 -5.91 -8.24 -14.46
C LEU A 7 -6.34 -7.23 -15.51
N GLN A 8 -6.80 -6.06 -15.11
CA GLN A 8 -6.80 -4.95 -16.04
C GLN A 8 -7.91 -5.01 -17.10
N THR A 9 -9.11 -5.50 -16.75
CA THR A 9 -10.29 -5.53 -17.62
C THR A 9 -11.55 -5.04 -16.87
N CYS A 10 -12.38 -4.20 -17.51
CA CYS A 10 -13.72 -3.82 -17.04
C CYS A 10 -14.74 -4.84 -17.57
N VAL A 11 -15.38 -5.54 -16.66
CA VAL A 11 -16.08 -6.80 -16.96
C VAL A 11 -17.37 -6.85 -16.16
N GLU A 12 -18.45 -7.47 -16.68
CA GLU A 12 -19.64 -7.63 -15.84
C GLU A 12 -19.25 -8.25 -14.50
N PRO A 13 -19.99 -8.02 -13.40
CA PRO A 13 -19.67 -8.69 -12.15
C PRO A 13 -19.57 -10.23 -12.32
N ARG A 14 -20.14 -10.74 -13.43
CA ARG A 14 -20.11 -12.12 -13.96
C ARG A 14 -18.98 -12.44 -14.97
N ASP A 15 -18.27 -11.45 -15.51
CA ASP A 15 -17.20 -11.63 -16.50
C ASP A 15 -15.79 -11.28 -15.96
N CYS A 16 -15.63 -10.89 -14.69
CA CYS A 16 -14.31 -10.65 -14.09
C CYS A 16 -13.43 -11.90 -14.33
N PRO A 17 -12.30 -11.83 -15.07
CA PRO A 17 -11.55 -13.02 -15.45
C PRO A 17 -10.72 -13.50 -14.28
N VAL A 18 -11.35 -13.89 -13.19
CA VAL A 18 -10.64 -14.59 -12.15
C VAL A 18 -10.27 -15.96 -12.72
N CYS A 19 -9.00 -16.34 -12.65
CA CYS A 19 -8.65 -17.73 -12.92
C CYS A 19 -9.39 -18.57 -11.88
N GLU A 20 -10.43 -19.26 -12.33
CA GLU A 20 -11.27 -20.11 -11.50
C GLU A 20 -10.95 -21.56 -11.81
N VAL A 21 -10.35 -22.24 -10.84
CA VAL A 21 -10.04 -23.66 -10.93
C VAL A 21 -10.84 -24.32 -9.83
N SER A 22 -11.81 -25.14 -10.21
CA SER A 22 -12.71 -25.83 -9.28
C SER A 22 -13.43 -24.89 -8.30
N GLY A 23 -13.94 -23.74 -8.76
CA GLY A 23 -14.73 -22.84 -7.92
C GLY A 23 -13.93 -21.80 -7.12
N ARG A 24 -12.60 -21.77 -7.27
CA ARG A 24 -11.71 -20.89 -6.48
C ARG A 24 -11.03 -19.83 -7.32
N ARG A 25 -11.16 -18.58 -6.86
CA ARG A 25 -10.56 -17.36 -7.40
C ARG A 25 -9.05 -17.29 -7.11
N LEU A 26 -8.21 -17.05 -8.11
CA LEU A 26 -6.73 -17.03 -7.99
C LEU A 26 -6.14 -15.65 -8.31
N ALA A 27 -5.32 -15.13 -7.40
CA ALA A 27 -4.67 -13.81 -7.52
C ALA A 27 -3.40 -13.86 -8.39
N PRO A 28 -3.12 -12.81 -9.19
CA PRO A 28 -1.86 -12.66 -9.92
C PRO A 28 -0.59 -12.77 -9.06
N GLY A 29 0.48 -13.32 -9.65
CA GLY A 29 1.76 -13.52 -8.96
C GLY A 29 1.81 -14.67 -7.94
N ARG A 30 0.69 -15.31 -7.60
CA ARG A 30 0.70 -16.55 -6.80
C ARG A 30 0.89 -17.79 -7.67
N LYS A 31 1.74 -18.69 -7.19
CA LYS A 31 1.89 -20.05 -7.74
C LYS A 31 0.62 -20.85 -7.44
N VAL A 32 0.05 -21.49 -8.46
CA VAL A 32 -1.13 -22.35 -8.29
C VAL A 32 -0.88 -23.72 -8.92
N THR A 33 -1.23 -24.77 -8.17
CA THR A 33 -1.17 -26.16 -8.60
C THR A 33 -2.57 -26.63 -9.01
N LEU A 34 -2.71 -27.04 -10.26
CA LEU A 34 -3.95 -27.57 -10.84
C LEU A 34 -3.96 -29.09 -10.75
N ASN A 35 -5.14 -29.70 -10.56
CA ASN A 35 -5.31 -31.15 -10.44
C ASN A 35 -4.34 -31.80 -9.42
N PRO A 36 -4.29 -31.31 -8.17
CA PRO A 36 -3.30 -31.78 -7.18
C PRO A 36 -3.40 -33.28 -6.87
N GLU A 37 -4.53 -33.91 -7.18
CA GLU A 37 -4.80 -35.32 -6.90
C GLU A 37 -4.60 -36.25 -8.11
N ASP A 38 -4.36 -35.71 -9.32
CA ASP A 38 -4.08 -36.50 -10.53
C ASP A 38 -2.64 -36.26 -11.00
N PRO A 39 -1.70 -37.20 -10.73
CA PRO A 39 -0.29 -37.05 -11.08
C PRO A 39 -0.02 -36.87 -12.58
N ALA A 40 -0.91 -37.37 -13.46
CA ALA A 40 -0.75 -37.28 -14.90
C ALA A 40 -1.23 -35.92 -15.46
N ARG A 41 -2.02 -35.17 -14.69
CA ARG A 41 -2.64 -33.89 -15.10
C ARG A 41 -2.27 -32.73 -14.18
N CYS A 42 -1.38 -32.96 -13.22
CA CYS A 42 -0.89 -31.95 -12.29
C CYS A 42 -0.03 -30.91 -13.04
N GLN A 43 -0.48 -29.65 -13.05
CA GLN A 43 0.20 -28.57 -13.77
C GLN A 43 0.39 -27.36 -12.86
N THR A 44 1.53 -26.67 -13.01
CA THR A 44 1.84 -25.43 -12.27
C THR A 44 1.68 -24.24 -13.20
N TRP A 45 0.90 -23.24 -12.79
CA TRP A 45 0.64 -22.04 -13.60
C TRP A 45 1.07 -20.75 -12.88
N TYR A 46 1.50 -19.76 -13.68
CA TYR A 46 1.93 -18.43 -13.23
C TYR A 46 1.17 -17.33 -14.00
N PRO A 47 0.35 -16.51 -13.33
CA PRO A 47 -0.31 -15.36 -13.95
C PRO A 47 0.71 -14.27 -14.35
N PRO A 48 0.54 -13.60 -15.51
CA PRO A 48 1.46 -12.54 -15.97
C PRO A 48 1.43 -11.30 -15.06
N ARG A 49 2.58 -10.61 -14.93
CA ARG A 49 2.83 -9.47 -14.01
C ARG A 49 2.70 -8.07 -14.66
N SER A 50 2.15 -7.95 -15.88
CA SER A 50 2.25 -6.72 -16.69
C SER A 50 1.28 -5.62 -16.26
N ARG A 51 1.66 -4.34 -16.51
CA ARG A 51 0.77 -3.20 -16.28
C ARG A 51 -0.50 -3.36 -17.15
N PRO A 52 -1.66 -3.30 -16.54
CA PRO A 52 -2.93 -3.40 -17.21
C PRO A 52 -3.35 -2.16 -18.04
N PRO A 53 -4.23 -2.29 -19.05
CA PRO A 53 -4.66 -1.16 -19.88
C PRO A 53 -5.55 -0.15 -19.14
N ALA A 54 -5.43 1.14 -19.46
CA ALA A 54 -6.26 2.22 -18.90
C ALA A 54 -7.77 2.04 -19.20
N GLY A 55 -8.63 2.49 -18.28
CA GLY A 55 -10.11 2.41 -18.40
C GLY A 55 -10.66 0.98 -18.39
N ARG A 56 -9.76 0.03 -18.14
CA ARG A 56 -10.08 -1.36 -17.94
C ARG A 56 -10.04 -1.70 -16.45
N VAL A 57 -10.03 -0.68 -15.58
CA VAL A 57 -10.26 -0.81 -14.15
C VAL A 57 -11.66 -0.32 -13.67
N CYS A 58 -12.24 -0.84 -12.57
CA CYS A 58 -13.39 -0.42 -11.77
C CYS A 58 -13.42 -1.10 -10.37
N GLY A 59 -12.77 -0.58 -9.34
CA GLY A 59 -12.76 -1.20 -7.99
C GLY A 59 -12.71 -0.12 -6.93
N LEU A 60 -12.22 -0.45 -5.73
CA LEU A 60 -11.96 0.58 -4.71
C LEU A 60 -10.84 1.52 -5.17
N CYS A 61 -9.92 1.07 -6.02
CA CYS A 61 -8.91 1.91 -6.67
C CYS A 61 -9.39 2.59 -7.97
N GLY A 62 -10.70 2.69 -8.20
CA GLY A 62 -11.25 3.44 -9.33
C GLY A 62 -11.08 2.74 -10.68
N ASN A 63 -10.98 3.52 -11.77
CA ASN A 63 -11.03 3.01 -13.14
C ASN A 63 -9.76 3.23 -14.00
N PHE A 64 -8.77 3.94 -13.46
CA PHE A 64 -7.44 4.18 -14.06
C PHE A 64 -7.54 4.65 -15.51
N ASP A 65 -8.53 5.50 -15.82
CA ASP A 65 -8.61 6.21 -17.08
C ASP A 65 -7.85 7.56 -17.05
N GLY A 66 -7.33 7.94 -15.88
CA GLY A 66 -6.62 9.20 -15.63
C GLY A 66 -7.54 10.35 -15.21
N VAL A 67 -8.82 10.10 -14.96
CA VAL A 67 -9.83 11.10 -14.61
C VAL A 67 -10.34 10.88 -13.18
N GLN A 68 -9.68 11.51 -12.20
CA GLN A 68 -9.96 11.31 -10.77
C GLN A 68 -11.44 11.52 -10.37
N ASN A 69 -12.17 12.40 -11.05
CA ASN A 69 -13.55 12.75 -10.68
C ASN A 69 -14.59 11.66 -10.94
N ASN A 70 -14.22 10.57 -11.64
CA ASN A 70 -15.10 9.45 -11.92
C ASN A 70 -14.66 8.16 -11.20
N ASP A 71 -13.59 8.20 -10.40
CA ASP A 71 -13.06 7.01 -9.72
C ASP A 71 -14.05 6.44 -8.69
N LEU A 72 -14.96 7.26 -8.15
CA LEU A 72 -16.06 6.82 -7.30
C LEU A 72 -17.22 6.18 -8.09
N THR A 73 -16.91 5.40 -9.13
CA THR A 73 -17.89 4.62 -9.89
C THR A 73 -18.24 3.33 -9.16
N SER A 74 -19.49 3.18 -8.70
CA SER A 74 -19.97 1.98 -8.02
C SER A 74 -19.98 0.73 -8.90
N SER A 75 -20.13 -0.44 -8.27
CA SER A 75 -20.28 -1.73 -8.96
C SER A 75 -21.48 -1.79 -9.93
N SER A 76 -22.41 -0.85 -9.80
CA SER A 76 -23.57 -0.63 -10.66
C SER A 76 -23.32 0.29 -11.86
N LEU A 77 -22.07 0.75 -12.06
CA LEU A 77 -21.66 1.72 -13.08
C LEU A 77 -22.28 3.11 -12.91
N ARG A 78 -22.48 3.54 -11.67
CA ARG A 78 -22.95 4.89 -11.35
C ARG A 78 -21.88 5.62 -10.56
N VAL A 79 -21.64 6.88 -10.91
CA VAL A 79 -20.76 7.74 -10.12
C VAL A 79 -21.50 8.10 -8.84
N GLU A 80 -20.95 7.73 -7.70
CA GLU A 80 -21.47 8.09 -6.39
C GLU A 80 -20.78 9.38 -5.92
N GLU A 81 -21.52 10.25 -5.25
CA GLU A 81 -20.94 11.46 -4.62
C GLU A 81 -20.26 11.14 -3.28
N ASP A 82 -20.69 10.06 -2.62
CA ASP A 82 -20.25 9.70 -1.28
C ASP A 82 -19.32 8.47 -1.32
N PRO A 83 -18.08 8.58 -0.80
CA PRO A 83 -17.14 7.46 -0.74
C PRO A 83 -17.67 6.23 0.02
N VAL A 84 -18.57 6.41 0.99
CA VAL A 84 -19.17 5.33 1.77
C VAL A 84 -20.15 4.53 0.92
N ASP A 85 -20.98 5.21 0.12
CA ASP A 85 -21.92 4.54 -0.81
C ASP A 85 -21.14 3.79 -1.89
N PHE A 86 -20.10 4.43 -2.43
CA PHE A 86 -19.16 3.81 -3.35
C PHE A 86 -18.52 2.54 -2.76
N GLY A 87 -17.95 2.63 -1.56
CA GLY A 87 -17.28 1.50 -0.90
C GLY A 87 -18.24 0.35 -0.59
N ASN A 88 -19.43 0.65 -0.09
CA ASN A 88 -20.48 -0.35 0.17
C ASN A 88 -20.90 -1.10 -1.09
N SER A 89 -20.88 -0.44 -2.26
CA SER A 89 -21.20 -1.07 -3.53
C SER A 89 -20.23 -2.18 -3.94
N TRP A 90 -19.00 -2.16 -3.42
CA TRP A 90 -17.92 -3.10 -3.74
C TRP A 90 -17.79 -4.26 -2.75
N LYS A 91 -18.68 -4.38 -1.76
CA LYS A 91 -18.64 -5.48 -0.79
C LYS A 91 -18.75 -6.84 -1.48
N VAL A 92 -17.88 -7.77 -1.08
CA VAL A 92 -17.84 -9.11 -1.68
C VAL A 92 -19.00 -9.98 -1.21
N SER A 93 -19.35 -9.89 0.08
CA SER A 93 -20.45 -10.64 0.68
C SER A 93 -21.62 -9.72 0.98
N ALA A 94 -22.80 -10.09 0.48
CA ALA A 94 -24.04 -9.39 0.81
C ALA A 94 -24.42 -9.49 2.30
N GLN A 95 -23.83 -10.44 3.04
CA GLN A 95 -24.04 -10.60 4.48
C GLN A 95 -23.28 -9.55 5.30
N CYS A 96 -22.27 -8.88 4.70
CA CYS A 96 -21.59 -7.78 5.34
C CYS A 96 -22.54 -6.58 5.46
N ALA A 97 -22.62 -6.05 6.69
CA ALA A 97 -23.32 -4.82 6.96
C ALA A 97 -22.66 -3.65 6.22
N ASP A 98 -23.47 -2.70 5.79
CA ASP A 98 -22.99 -1.48 5.17
C ASP A 98 -22.28 -0.59 6.20
N ALA A 99 -21.17 0.01 5.79
CA ALA A 99 -20.55 1.10 6.52
C ALA A 99 -21.53 2.28 6.59
N ARG A 100 -21.60 2.92 7.74
CA ARG A 100 -22.50 4.04 7.97
C ARG A 100 -21.79 5.35 7.68
N LYS A 101 -22.51 6.26 7.02
CA LYS A 101 -22.04 7.64 6.83
C LYS A 101 -21.86 8.31 8.19
N ALA A 102 -20.76 9.06 8.33
CA ALA A 102 -20.62 9.99 9.43
C ALA A 102 -21.71 11.08 9.29
N PRO A 103 -22.34 11.53 10.38
CA PRO A 103 -23.33 12.61 10.31
C PRO A 103 -22.71 13.89 9.71
N LEU A 104 -23.37 14.47 8.70
CA LEU A 104 -22.99 15.78 8.14
C LEU A 104 -22.90 16.83 9.25
N GLY A 105 -21.77 17.54 9.34
CA GLY A 105 -21.50 18.53 10.39
C GLY A 105 -20.79 17.96 11.63
N MET A 106 -20.67 16.64 11.71
CA MET A 106 -19.69 15.96 12.53
C MET A 106 -18.62 15.46 11.57
N ALA A 107 -17.81 16.39 11.02
CA ALA A 107 -16.43 16.00 10.83
C ALA A 107 -16.07 15.38 12.19
N PRO A 108 -15.62 14.12 12.27
CA PRO A 108 -15.03 13.69 13.51
C PRO A 108 -14.01 14.78 13.75
N THR A 109 -14.17 15.58 14.80
CA THR A 109 -13.00 16.17 15.47
C THR A 109 -12.05 14.99 15.47
N LEU A 110 -11.00 15.01 14.64
CA LEU A 110 -10.39 13.76 14.14
C LEU A 110 -9.98 12.89 15.34
N CYS A 111 -9.64 13.58 16.43
CA CYS A 111 -9.33 13.11 17.77
C CYS A 111 -10.52 13.07 18.78
N GLY A 112 -11.77 12.82 18.35
CA GLY A 112 -12.94 12.68 19.23
C GLY A 112 -13.33 13.91 20.08
N GLY A 113 -12.82 15.09 19.73
CA GLY A 113 -13.11 16.36 20.41
C GLY A 113 -12.01 16.80 21.37
N ASP A 114 -10.96 15.98 21.49
CA ASP A 114 -9.77 16.26 22.27
C ASP A 114 -8.86 17.24 21.51
N LEU A 115 -8.91 18.52 21.92
CA LEU A 115 -8.12 19.59 21.32
C LEU A 115 -6.61 19.41 21.54
N ASP A 116 -6.21 18.82 22.65
CA ASP A 116 -4.80 18.58 22.95
C ASP A 116 -4.27 17.51 22.00
N ARG A 117 -4.99 16.39 21.85
CA ARG A 117 -4.63 15.34 20.87
C ARG A 117 -4.64 15.86 19.44
N GLN A 118 -5.61 16.68 19.07
CA GLN A 118 -5.64 17.31 17.74
C GLN A 118 -4.38 18.15 17.52
N SER A 119 -4.01 18.99 18.49
CA SER A 119 -2.80 19.82 18.43
C SER A 119 -1.53 18.98 18.32
N VAL A 120 -1.44 17.87 19.09
CA VAL A 120 -0.29 16.96 18.99
C VAL A 120 -0.25 16.28 17.62
N ALA A 121 -1.36 15.78 17.10
CA ALA A 121 -1.44 15.15 15.79
C ALA A 121 -1.04 16.12 14.66
N ASP A 122 -1.63 17.32 14.63
CA ASP A 122 -1.30 18.37 13.66
C ASP A 122 0.18 18.74 13.74
N SER A 123 0.72 18.93 14.95
CA SER A 123 2.12 19.32 15.13
C SER A 123 3.10 18.21 14.70
N SER A 124 2.75 16.95 14.93
CA SER A 124 3.59 15.79 14.60
C SER A 124 3.59 15.52 13.09
N CYS A 125 2.42 15.60 12.44
CA CYS A 125 2.25 15.37 11.00
C CYS A 125 2.82 16.49 10.12
N ARG A 126 3.08 17.69 10.68
CA ARG A 126 3.75 18.79 9.97
C ARG A 126 5.14 18.46 9.43
N ILE A 127 5.77 17.37 9.89
CA ILE A 127 7.02 16.88 9.31
C ILE A 127 6.91 16.66 7.79
N LEU A 128 5.76 16.21 7.28
CA LEU A 128 5.52 15.99 5.84
C LEU A 128 5.64 17.29 5.02
N THR A 129 5.36 18.43 5.65
CA THR A 129 5.46 19.77 5.04
C THR A 129 6.70 20.54 5.46
N SER A 130 7.59 19.94 6.26
CA SER A 130 8.80 20.59 6.77
C SER A 130 9.90 20.65 5.71
N ASP A 131 10.97 21.39 6.00
CA ASP A 131 12.16 21.50 5.13
C ASP A 131 12.76 20.14 4.74
N LEU A 132 12.61 19.12 5.60
CA LEU A 132 13.06 17.76 5.35
C LEU A 132 12.45 17.15 4.07
N PHE A 133 11.18 17.47 3.80
CA PHE A 133 10.44 16.97 2.64
C PHE A 133 10.26 18.03 1.54
N HIS A 134 10.78 19.25 1.72
CA HIS A 134 10.55 20.36 0.79
C HIS A 134 10.87 20.04 -0.67
N ALA A 135 11.96 19.31 -0.94
CA ALA A 135 12.30 18.88 -2.30
C ALA A 135 11.28 17.87 -2.88
N CYS A 136 10.74 16.98 -2.04
CA CYS A 136 9.73 16.03 -2.46
C CYS A 136 8.35 16.68 -2.65
N ASN A 137 8.00 17.69 -1.85
CA ASN A 137 6.71 18.38 -1.90
C ASN A 137 6.44 19.05 -3.26
N GLN A 138 7.47 19.24 -4.09
CA GLN A 138 7.34 19.73 -5.47
C GLN A 138 7.02 18.63 -6.49
N LEU A 139 7.21 17.36 -6.11
CA LEU A 139 7.09 16.17 -6.96
C LEU A 139 5.89 15.31 -6.57
N VAL A 140 5.57 15.25 -5.28
CA VAL A 140 4.45 14.51 -4.70
C VAL A 140 3.66 15.47 -3.81
N ASP A 141 2.34 15.45 -3.97
CA ASP A 141 1.45 16.27 -3.15
C ASP A 141 1.40 15.72 -1.71
N PRO A 142 1.79 16.50 -0.68
CA PRO A 142 1.73 16.06 0.71
C PRO A 142 0.31 16.06 1.29
N GLU A 143 -0.64 16.78 0.70
CA GLU A 143 -1.97 17.02 1.31
C GLU A 143 -2.71 15.72 1.67
N PRO A 144 -2.84 14.72 0.78
CA PRO A 144 -3.51 13.47 1.11
C PRO A 144 -2.81 12.69 2.24
N TYR A 145 -1.48 12.74 2.31
CA TYR A 145 -0.70 12.06 3.33
C TYR A 145 -0.80 12.77 4.68
N LEU A 146 -0.91 14.11 4.67
CA LEU A 146 -1.10 14.91 5.88
C LEU A 146 -2.48 14.63 6.50
N ASP A 147 -3.53 14.59 5.68
CA ASP A 147 -4.88 14.28 6.13
C ASP A 147 -4.97 12.87 6.76
N VAL A 148 -4.37 11.87 6.09
CA VAL A 148 -4.28 10.50 6.61
C VAL A 148 -3.45 10.46 7.90
N CYS A 149 -2.32 11.18 7.95
CA CYS A 149 -1.47 11.21 9.14
C CYS A 149 -2.22 11.73 10.35
N VAL A 150 -2.96 12.84 10.22
CA VAL A 150 -3.72 13.42 11.33
C VAL A 150 -4.86 12.48 11.73
N TYR A 151 -5.59 11.92 10.76
CA TYR A 151 -6.68 10.97 11.01
C TYR A 151 -6.19 9.71 11.77
N ASP A 152 -5.12 9.08 11.29
CA ASP A 152 -4.56 7.86 11.88
C ASP A 152 -3.93 8.13 13.24
N THR A 153 -3.21 9.24 13.40
CA THR A 153 -2.61 9.63 14.69
C THR A 153 -3.69 9.90 15.74
N CYS A 154 -4.81 10.49 15.35
CA CYS A 154 -5.95 10.71 16.21
C CYS A 154 -6.68 9.41 16.61
N SER A 155 -6.67 8.42 15.72
CA SER A 155 -7.36 7.13 15.93
C SER A 155 -6.56 6.14 16.78
N CYS A 156 -5.26 6.37 16.96
CA CYS A 156 -4.39 5.50 17.73
C CYS A 156 -4.34 5.86 19.23
N GLU A 157 -4.29 4.84 20.09
CA GLU A 157 -4.52 4.96 21.54
C GLU A 157 -3.54 5.91 22.23
N SER A 158 -2.33 6.03 21.70
CA SER A 158 -1.39 7.10 22.03
C SER A 158 -0.73 7.66 20.78
N VAL A 159 -0.46 8.98 20.76
CA VAL A 159 0.34 9.62 19.70
C VAL A 159 1.80 9.08 19.69
N GLY A 160 2.18 8.32 20.72
CA GLY A 160 3.44 7.57 20.83
C GLY A 160 3.36 6.09 20.44
N ASP A 161 2.18 5.54 20.11
CA ASP A 161 2.07 4.23 19.48
C ASP A 161 2.47 4.38 18.02
N CYS A 162 3.78 4.29 17.83
CA CYS A 162 4.53 4.68 16.65
C CYS A 162 4.02 4.07 15.33
N ALA A 163 3.26 2.97 15.33
CA ALA A 163 2.91 2.29 14.09
C ALA A 163 2.12 3.19 13.10
N CYS A 164 1.00 3.78 13.52
CA CYS A 164 0.09 4.49 12.62
C CYS A 164 0.72 5.75 12.00
N PHE A 165 1.37 6.55 12.86
CA PHE A 165 2.08 7.77 12.47
C PHE A 165 3.30 7.47 11.59
N CYS A 166 4.14 6.49 11.98
CA CYS A 166 5.36 6.16 11.25
C CYS A 166 5.06 5.51 9.90
N ASP A 167 4.00 4.72 9.78
CA ASP A 167 3.61 4.07 8.53
C ASP A 167 3.17 5.10 7.49
N THR A 168 2.45 6.15 7.90
CA THR A 168 2.04 7.23 7.00
C THR A 168 3.25 8.03 6.49
N ILE A 169 4.19 8.37 7.36
CA ILE A 169 5.42 9.06 6.95
C ILE A 169 6.28 8.17 6.06
N ALA A 170 6.40 6.88 6.38
CA ALA A 170 7.11 5.92 5.55
C ALA A 170 6.48 5.80 4.15
N ALA A 171 5.14 5.82 4.06
CA ALA A 171 4.43 5.79 2.78
C ALA A 171 4.73 7.05 1.93
N TYR A 172 4.76 8.22 2.56
CA TYR A 172 5.13 9.45 1.86
C TYR A 172 6.61 9.44 1.43
N ALA A 173 7.53 9.06 2.32
CA ALA A 173 8.94 8.92 2.00
C ALA A 173 9.19 7.90 0.89
N HIS A 174 8.41 6.82 0.84
CA HIS A 174 8.46 5.84 -0.24
C HIS A 174 8.02 6.44 -1.58
N ALA A 175 6.93 7.22 -1.61
CA ALA A 175 6.49 7.93 -2.81
C ALA A 175 7.55 8.93 -3.30
N CYS A 176 8.17 9.67 -2.39
CA CYS A 176 9.31 10.55 -2.68
C CYS A 176 10.47 9.79 -3.32
N ALA A 177 10.84 8.64 -2.75
CA ALA A 177 11.93 7.82 -3.26
C ALA A 177 11.65 7.30 -4.68
N GLN A 178 10.40 7.00 -5.02
CA GLN A 178 10.04 6.62 -6.40
C GLN A 178 10.16 7.78 -7.41
N GLN A 179 10.09 9.03 -6.94
CA GLN A 179 10.40 10.23 -7.74
C GLN A 179 11.89 10.59 -7.73
N GLY A 180 12.75 9.74 -7.15
CA GLY A 180 14.19 9.97 -7.04
C GLY A 180 14.60 10.86 -5.87
N GLN A 181 13.66 11.30 -5.03
CA GLN A 181 13.94 12.10 -3.84
C GLN A 181 13.96 11.23 -2.59
N VAL A 182 15.13 10.73 -2.21
CA VAL A 182 15.30 9.93 -0.99
C VAL A 182 15.35 10.85 0.23
N VAL A 183 14.48 10.59 1.21
CA VAL A 183 14.39 11.38 2.45
C VAL A 183 14.76 10.50 3.64
N ALA A 184 15.81 10.86 4.37
CA ALA A 184 16.21 10.19 5.60
C ALA A 184 15.52 10.85 6.80
N TRP A 185 14.34 10.33 7.18
CA TRP A 185 13.43 10.99 8.12
C TRP A 185 13.42 10.36 9.52
N ARG A 186 13.78 9.07 9.65
CA ARG A 186 13.85 8.38 10.94
C ARG A 186 15.01 8.89 11.78
N THR A 187 14.78 8.98 13.09
CA THR A 187 15.81 9.32 14.09
C THR A 187 15.67 8.40 15.31
N PRO A 188 16.64 8.36 16.24
CA PRO A 188 16.52 7.55 17.46
C PRO A 188 15.28 7.87 18.32
N THR A 189 14.72 9.08 18.17
CA THR A 189 13.53 9.55 18.90
C THR A 189 12.26 9.60 18.04
N LEU A 190 12.40 9.57 16.71
CA LEU A 190 11.29 9.65 15.77
C LEU A 190 11.28 8.38 14.91
N CYS A 191 10.32 7.51 15.19
CA CYS A 191 10.12 6.27 14.41
C CYS A 191 11.41 5.44 14.27
N PRO A 192 12.12 5.14 15.38
CA PRO A 192 13.41 4.46 15.31
C PRO A 192 13.27 3.09 14.67
N GLN A 193 14.19 2.76 13.78
CA GLN A 193 14.29 1.44 13.16
C GLN A 193 15.74 0.97 13.22
N SER A 194 15.96 -0.18 13.87
CA SER A 194 17.27 -0.80 13.97
C SER A 194 17.27 -2.17 13.27
N CYS A 195 18.40 -2.52 12.70
CA CYS A 195 18.65 -3.83 12.09
C CYS A 195 19.65 -4.66 12.91
N GLU A 196 20.10 -4.14 14.05
CA GLU A 196 21.18 -4.73 14.87
C GLU A 196 20.81 -6.11 15.43
N ASP A 197 19.52 -6.34 15.73
CA ASP A 197 19.03 -7.65 16.19
C ASP A 197 19.33 -8.78 15.19
N ARG A 198 19.53 -8.45 13.91
CA ARG A 198 19.87 -9.40 12.84
C ARG A 198 21.38 -9.64 12.70
N ASN A 199 22.21 -8.84 13.36
CA ASN A 199 23.67 -8.91 13.32
C ASN A 199 24.26 -9.71 14.50
N ALA A 200 23.47 -10.57 15.13
CA ALA A 200 23.93 -11.43 16.21
C ALA A 200 25.08 -12.33 15.73
N ARG A 201 26.30 -12.07 16.25
CA ARG A 201 27.56 -12.70 15.83
C ARG A 201 27.65 -14.20 16.15
N GLU A 202 26.73 -14.73 16.94
CA GLU A 202 26.76 -16.11 17.43
C GLU A 202 26.47 -17.16 16.35
N ASN A 203 25.92 -16.75 15.20
CA ASN A 203 25.42 -17.69 14.19
C ASN A 203 26.35 -17.89 12.97
N GLY A 204 27.55 -17.31 12.97
CA GLY A 204 28.52 -17.49 11.87
C GLY A 204 28.09 -16.89 10.53
N TYR A 205 27.06 -16.03 10.50
CA TYR A 205 26.67 -15.29 9.31
C TYR A 205 27.72 -14.22 8.96
N GLU A 206 28.16 -14.20 7.71
CA GLU A 206 29.16 -13.24 7.22
C GLU A 206 28.54 -11.91 6.76
N CYS A 207 27.23 -11.88 6.51
CA CYS A 207 26.54 -10.68 6.03
C CYS A 207 26.08 -9.79 7.17
N GLU A 208 26.21 -8.47 6.97
CA GLU A 208 25.76 -7.44 7.90
C GLU A 208 24.45 -6.80 7.43
N TRP A 209 23.44 -6.77 8.29
CA TRP A 209 22.18 -6.09 8.07
C TRP A 209 22.29 -4.62 8.47
N ARG A 210 22.03 -3.72 7.51
CA ARG A 210 22.08 -2.27 7.72
C ARG A 210 20.76 -1.63 7.31
N TYR A 211 20.32 -0.64 8.07
CA TYR A 211 19.19 0.19 7.69
C TYR A 211 19.57 1.07 6.51
N ASN A 212 18.67 1.21 5.54
CA ASN A 212 18.82 2.11 4.41
C ASN A 212 17.46 2.73 4.07
N SER A 213 17.43 4.06 3.88
CA SER A 213 16.21 4.80 3.51
C SER A 213 15.71 4.47 2.10
N CYS A 214 16.56 3.92 1.23
CA CYS A 214 16.24 3.54 -0.15
C CYS A 214 17.34 2.63 -0.68
N ALA A 215 17.19 1.32 -0.52
CA ALA A 215 18.06 0.31 -1.13
C ALA A 215 17.32 -0.48 -2.22
N PRO A 216 18.04 -1.09 -3.18
CA PRO A 216 17.43 -1.76 -4.33
C PRO A 216 16.33 -2.73 -3.92
N ALA A 217 15.13 -2.57 -4.50
CA ALA A 217 13.98 -3.36 -4.10
C ALA A 217 14.05 -4.82 -4.58
N CYS A 218 14.76 -5.06 -5.67
CA CYS A 218 14.98 -6.39 -6.24
C CYS A 218 16.49 -6.67 -6.35
N PRO A 219 17.20 -6.91 -5.22
CA PRO A 219 18.59 -7.29 -5.25
C PRO A 219 18.74 -8.71 -5.82
N ILE A 220 19.90 -8.99 -6.42
CA ILE A 220 20.24 -10.34 -6.86
C ILE A 220 20.53 -11.19 -5.62
N THR A 221 19.85 -12.33 -5.50
CA THR A 221 20.03 -13.28 -4.38
C THR A 221 20.04 -14.71 -4.90
N CYS A 222 20.38 -15.68 -4.06
CA CYS A 222 20.30 -17.09 -4.45
C CYS A 222 18.87 -17.52 -4.85
N GLN A 223 17.83 -16.88 -4.31
CA GLN A 223 16.43 -17.14 -4.71
C GLN A 223 16.03 -16.39 -5.99
N HIS A 224 16.72 -15.30 -6.33
CA HIS A 224 16.51 -14.51 -7.54
C HIS A 224 17.88 -14.21 -8.20
N PRO A 225 18.47 -15.20 -8.89
CA PRO A 225 19.84 -15.09 -9.41
C PRO A 225 19.97 -14.18 -10.64
N GLU A 226 18.84 -13.83 -11.28
CA GLU A 226 18.78 -12.96 -12.45
C GLU A 226 18.17 -11.61 -12.10
N PRO A 227 18.59 -10.51 -12.78
CA PRO A 227 17.99 -9.20 -12.60
C PRO A 227 16.48 -9.23 -12.90
N LEU A 228 15.69 -8.74 -11.95
CA LEU A 228 14.24 -8.62 -12.11
C LEU A 228 13.86 -7.22 -12.61
N ALA A 229 12.85 -7.16 -13.47
CA ALA A 229 12.15 -5.92 -13.76
C ALA A 229 11.31 -5.52 -12.53
N CYS A 230 11.93 -4.76 -11.62
CA CYS A 230 11.31 -4.38 -10.37
C CYS A 230 10.27 -3.27 -10.59
N PRO A 231 9.06 -3.37 -9.99
CA PRO A 231 8.02 -2.35 -10.14
C PRO A 231 8.36 -1.04 -9.43
N VAL A 232 9.27 -1.09 -8.46
CA VAL A 232 9.77 0.05 -7.68
C VAL A 232 11.29 0.06 -7.71
N GLN A 233 11.90 1.24 -7.64
CA GLN A 233 13.35 1.39 -7.76
C GLN A 233 14.06 0.93 -6.49
N CYS A 234 13.56 1.37 -5.35
CA CYS A 234 14.11 1.06 -4.04
C CYS A 234 13.02 0.99 -2.98
N VAL A 235 13.38 0.42 -1.84
CA VAL A 235 12.55 0.34 -0.64
C VAL A 235 13.38 0.66 0.60
N GLU A 236 12.75 1.32 1.56
CA GLU A 236 13.28 1.54 2.90
C GLU A 236 13.34 0.21 3.67
N GLY A 237 14.36 0.03 4.51
CA GLY A 237 14.37 -1.05 5.49
C GLY A 237 15.77 -1.60 5.78
N CYS A 238 15.80 -2.83 6.29
CA CYS A 238 17.05 -3.56 6.58
C CYS A 238 17.50 -4.35 5.36
N HIS A 239 18.71 -4.08 4.88
CA HIS A 239 19.29 -4.76 3.72
C HIS A 239 20.62 -5.42 4.10
N ALA A 240 20.83 -6.64 3.60
CA ALA A 240 22.04 -7.41 3.86
C ALA A 240 23.20 -6.92 2.99
N HIS A 241 24.37 -6.76 3.61
CA HIS A 241 25.63 -6.40 2.99
C HIS A 241 26.61 -7.53 3.25
N CYS A 242 26.83 -8.36 2.24
CA CYS A 242 27.73 -9.50 2.32
C CYS A 242 29.13 -9.13 1.82
N PRO A 243 30.20 -9.78 2.32
CA PRO A 243 31.53 -9.66 1.75
C PRO A 243 31.55 -10.03 0.25
N PRO A 244 32.48 -9.45 -0.52
CA PRO A 244 32.63 -9.71 -1.96
C PRO A 244 33.10 -11.14 -2.28
#